data_AF-A0A2N0QVM6-F1
#
_entry.id   AF-A0A2N0QVM6-F1
#
_cell.length_a   1.000
_cell.length_b   1.000
_cell.length_c   1.000
_cell.angle_alpha   90.00
_cell.angle_beta   90.00
_cell.angle_gamma   90.00
#
_symmetry.space_group_name_H-M   'P 1'
#
loop_
_entity.id
_entity.type
_entity.pdbx_description
1 polymer ?
#
loop_
_entity_poly.entity_id
_entity_poly.type
_entity_poly.pdbx_seq_one_letter_code
_entity_poly.pdbx_strand_id
1 'polypeptide(L)'
;MKDGNRFLGIFFTHNNNRWVHIEKIEKMIKGFVKVVNKKILTDKQVAKLWNVTLIPAIEYQLLGIVITRQEAEKLMTPVNILMKHKSNMPKSLPNCIIYDKDIYGIKDIYNLQLECISKNIMYLANGNEELNKIFKIQMRKLQQKYWSVLCVSVMVTSDKFPTKMHVGDALIILNENNFKICNHKIIDDQFPNH
;
A
#
# COMPACT_ATOMS: atom_id res chain seq x y z
N MET A 1 -19.06 -11.61 -17.57
CA MET A 1 -17.70 -12.14 -17.34
C MET A 1 -16.81 -10.97 -16.91
N LYS A 2 -15.93 -11.14 -15.91
CA LYS A 2 -14.99 -10.07 -15.54
C LYS A 2 -13.78 -10.19 -16.47
N ASP A 3 -13.79 -9.46 -17.58
CA ASP A 3 -12.71 -9.48 -18.56
C ASP A 3 -11.43 -8.88 -17.94
N GLY A 4 -10.43 -9.74 -17.77
CA GLY A 4 -9.15 -9.40 -17.15
C GLY A 4 -8.12 -10.49 -17.37
N ASN A 5 -6.86 -10.08 -17.49
CA ASN A 5 -5.74 -10.98 -17.72
C ASN A 5 -4.98 -11.22 -16.42
N ARG A 6 -4.51 -12.45 -16.23
CA ARG A 6 -3.64 -12.80 -15.10
C ARG A 6 -2.19 -12.78 -15.55
N PHE A 7 -1.37 -11.97 -14.90
CA PHE A 7 0.06 -11.92 -15.16
C PHE A 7 0.82 -12.14 -13.86
N LEU A 8 1.71 -13.15 -13.84
CA LEU A 8 2.49 -13.56 -12.67
C LEU A 8 1.65 -13.69 -11.38
N GLY A 9 0.42 -14.18 -11.50
CA GLY A 9 -0.47 -14.35 -10.35
C GLY A 9 -1.26 -13.11 -9.93
N ILE A 10 -0.98 -11.91 -10.45
CA ILE A 10 -1.78 -10.69 -10.27
C ILE A 10 -2.89 -10.63 -11.32
N PHE A 11 -4.09 -10.22 -10.94
CA PHE A 11 -5.24 -10.15 -11.86
C PHE A 11 -5.48 -8.70 -12.27
N PHE A 12 -5.25 -8.39 -13.54
CA PHE A 12 -5.45 -7.06 -14.10
C PHE A 12 -6.80 -7.02 -14.80
N THR A 13 -7.72 -6.21 -14.26
CA THR A 13 -9.01 -5.95 -14.93
C THR A 13 -8.82 -4.80 -15.91
N HIS A 14 -9.53 -4.86 -17.04
CA HIS A 14 -9.54 -3.75 -18.02
C HIS A 14 -9.90 -2.41 -17.36
N ASN A 15 -10.80 -2.45 -16.38
CA ASN A 15 -11.28 -1.26 -15.67
C ASN A 15 -10.42 -0.90 -14.44
N ASN A 16 -9.26 -1.52 -14.24
CA ASN A 16 -8.40 -1.39 -13.05
C ASN A 16 -9.17 -1.32 -11.73
N ASN A 17 -10.05 -2.31 -11.52
CA ASN A 17 -10.92 -2.41 -10.36
C ASN A 17 -10.14 -2.86 -9.11
N ARG A 18 -9.83 -1.89 -8.24
CA ARG A 18 -9.13 -2.09 -6.96
C ARG A 18 -9.78 -3.16 -6.08
N TRP A 19 -11.11 -3.27 -6.10
CA TRP A 19 -11.84 -4.21 -5.25
C TRP A 19 -11.46 -5.67 -5.48
N VAL A 20 -11.09 -6.04 -6.71
CA VAL A 20 -10.70 -7.43 -7.02
C VAL A 20 -9.41 -7.81 -6.29
N HIS A 21 -8.46 -6.87 -6.18
CA HIS A 21 -7.22 -7.09 -5.46
C HIS A 21 -7.44 -7.10 -3.94
N ILE A 22 -8.25 -6.17 -3.42
CA ILE A 22 -8.61 -6.12 -1.99
C ILE A 22 -9.32 -7.41 -1.57
N GLU A 23 -10.31 -7.87 -2.33
CA GLU A 23 -11.04 -9.11 -2.07
C GLU A 23 -10.10 -10.32 -2.07
N LYS A 24 -9.10 -10.33 -2.95
CA LYS A 24 -8.10 -11.40 -3.00
C LYS A 24 -7.19 -11.39 -1.77
N ILE A 25 -6.70 -10.23 -1.34
CA ILE A 25 -5.93 -10.07 -0.10
C ILE A 25 -6.78 -10.52 1.09
N GLU A 26 -8.04 -10.10 1.15
CA GLU A 26 -8.97 -10.48 2.21
C GLU A 26 -9.19 -12.00 2.25
N LYS A 27 -9.35 -12.66 1.09
CA LYS A 27 -9.44 -14.13 1.00
C LYS A 27 -8.17 -14.82 1.48
N MET A 28 -6.99 -14.30 1.15
CA MET A 28 -5.71 -14.83 1.63
C MET A 28 -5.62 -14.75 3.16
N ILE A 29 -5.96 -13.60 3.74
CA ILE A 29 -5.93 -13.39 5.20
C ILE A 29 -6.96 -14.29 5.89
N LYS A 30 -8.21 -14.33 5.41
CA LYS A 30 -9.26 -15.20 5.98
C LYS A 30 -8.88 -16.68 5.89
N GLY A 31 -8.27 -17.10 4.77
CA GLY A 31 -7.75 -18.45 4.59
C GLY A 31 -6.67 -18.79 5.62
N PHE A 32 -5.69 -17.91 5.79
CA PHE A 32 -4.64 -18.05 6.80
C PHE A 32 -5.23 -18.16 8.21
N VAL A 33 -6.08 -17.22 8.60
CA VAL A 33 -6.70 -17.18 9.93
C VAL A 33 -7.50 -18.45 10.19
N LYS A 34 -8.28 -18.94 9.21
CA LYS A 34 -9.05 -20.18 9.34
C LYS A 34 -8.16 -21.40 9.58
N VAL A 35 -7.02 -21.50 8.89
CA VAL A 35 -6.07 -22.62 9.05
C VAL A 35 -5.38 -22.53 10.41
N VAL A 36 -4.82 -21.37 10.75
CA VAL A 36 -4.07 -21.18 11.99
C VAL A 36 -4.94 -21.31 13.22
N ASN A 37 -6.18 -20.81 13.18
CA ASN A 37 -7.07 -20.88 14.33
C ASN A 37 -7.30 -22.33 14.79
N LYS A 38 -7.43 -23.26 13.83
CA LYS A 38 -7.63 -24.70 14.09
C LYS A 38 -6.38 -25.43 14.57
N LYS A 39 -5.19 -24.89 14.35
CA LYS A 39 -3.93 -25.54 14.73
C LYS A 39 -3.51 -25.18 16.14
N ILE A 40 -2.91 -26.15 16.83
CA ILE A 40 -2.25 -25.96 18.12
C ILE A 40 -0.88 -25.35 17.82
N LEU A 41 -0.80 -24.03 17.91
CA LEU A 41 0.39 -23.22 17.64
C LEU A 41 0.53 -22.18 18.75
N THR A 42 1.77 -21.88 19.13
CA THR A 42 2.07 -20.77 20.03
C THR A 42 1.82 -19.44 19.32
N ASP A 43 1.45 -18.42 20.09
CA ASP A 43 1.32 -17.02 19.67
C ASP A 43 2.53 -16.52 18.86
N LYS A 44 3.76 -16.80 19.31
CA LYS A 44 5.00 -16.44 18.60
C LYS A 44 5.15 -17.17 17.26
N GLN A 45 4.77 -18.45 17.19
CA GLN A 45 4.77 -19.18 15.92
C GLN A 45 3.76 -18.58 14.94
N VAL A 46 2.58 -18.15 15.41
CA VAL A 46 1.59 -17.48 14.56
C VAL A 46 2.13 -16.16 14.01
N ALA A 47 2.72 -15.31 14.87
CA ALA A 47 3.34 -14.05 14.45
C ALA A 47 4.46 -14.30 13.41
N LYS A 48 5.30 -15.31 13.63
CA LYS A 48 6.36 -15.68 12.68
C LYS A 48 5.79 -16.17 11.34
N LEU A 49 4.76 -17.02 11.37
CA LEU A 49 4.10 -17.49 10.16
C LEU A 49 3.50 -16.33 9.38
N TRP A 50 2.81 -15.40 10.03
CA TRP A 50 2.28 -14.20 9.39
C TRP A 50 3.38 -13.42 8.66
N ASN A 51 4.46 -13.10 9.38
CA ASN A 51 5.56 -12.28 8.85
C ASN A 51 6.34 -12.95 7.72
N VAL A 52 6.52 -14.28 7.75
CA VAL A 52 7.33 -15.00 6.76
C VAL A 52 6.49 -15.44 5.55
N THR A 53 5.20 -15.74 5.74
CA THR A 53 4.38 -16.35 4.68
C THR A 53 3.38 -15.38 4.07
N LEU A 54 2.63 -14.65 4.90
CA LEU A 54 1.53 -13.80 4.41
C LEU A 54 2.05 -12.44 3.95
N ILE A 55 2.97 -11.84 4.69
CA ILE A 55 3.51 -10.52 4.35
C ILE A 55 4.10 -10.48 2.93
N PRO A 56 5.00 -11.38 2.50
CA PRO A 56 5.53 -11.33 1.14
C PRO A 56 4.43 -11.51 0.07
N ALA A 57 3.44 -12.37 0.35
CA ALA A 57 2.35 -12.61 -0.57
C ALA A 57 1.40 -11.39 -0.69
N ILE A 58 1.17 -10.69 0.41
CA ILE A 58 0.38 -9.45 0.45
C ILE A 58 1.17 -8.30 -0.20
N GLU A 59 2.45 -8.14 0.12
CA GLU A 59 3.37 -7.17 -0.49
C GLU A 59 3.30 -7.25 -2.02
N TYR A 60 3.37 -8.46 -2.56
CA TYR A 60 3.24 -8.68 -4.00
C TYR A 60 1.87 -8.26 -4.57
N GLN A 61 0.76 -8.43 -3.82
CA GLN A 61 -0.54 -7.90 -4.27
C GLN A 61 -0.61 -6.37 -4.19
N LEU A 62 0.04 -5.76 -3.20
CA LEU A 62 0.09 -4.30 -3.00
C LEU A 62 0.90 -3.60 -4.09
N LEU A 63 1.80 -4.27 -4.81
CA LEU A 63 2.46 -3.69 -5.99
C LEU A 63 1.47 -3.29 -7.09
N GLY A 64 0.30 -3.93 -7.14
CA GLY A 64 -0.72 -3.65 -8.15
C GLY A 64 -1.76 -2.59 -7.73
N ILE A 65 -1.86 -2.28 -6.44
CA ILE A 65 -2.90 -1.41 -5.90
C ILE A 65 -2.42 -0.62 -4.69
N VAL A 66 -2.95 0.59 -4.55
CA VAL A 66 -2.82 1.36 -3.32
C VAL A 66 -4.12 1.25 -2.53
N ILE A 67 -4.03 0.98 -1.23
CA ILE A 67 -5.14 0.95 -0.28
C ILE A 67 -5.07 2.11 0.71
N THR A 68 -6.22 2.52 1.20
CA THR A 68 -6.36 3.52 2.27
C THR A 68 -6.02 2.91 3.63
N ARG A 69 -5.78 3.77 4.62
CA ARG A 69 -5.58 3.35 6.01
C ARG A 69 -6.77 2.54 6.54
N GLN A 70 -7.98 2.99 6.28
CA GLN A 70 -9.20 2.30 6.72
C GLN A 70 -9.35 0.91 6.09
N GLU A 71 -9.01 0.75 4.80
CA GLU A 71 -9.01 -0.56 4.15
C GLU A 71 -7.97 -1.48 4.77
N ALA A 72 -6.76 -0.98 5.05
CA ALA A 72 -5.71 -1.76 5.70
C ALA A 72 -6.10 -2.20 7.13
N GLU A 73 -6.69 -1.31 7.92
CA GLU A 73 -7.19 -1.62 9.28
C GLU A 73 -8.28 -2.69 9.26
N LYS A 74 -9.20 -2.62 8.29
CA LYS A 74 -10.21 -3.67 8.06
C LYS A 74 -9.57 -5.02 7.72
N LEU A 75 -8.55 -5.03 6.86
CA LEU A 75 -7.82 -6.25 6.51
C LEU A 75 -7.05 -6.84 7.70
N MET A 76 -6.53 -6.02 8.61
CA MET A 76 -5.80 -6.45 9.81
C MET A 76 -6.70 -6.92 10.95
N THR A 77 -7.97 -6.49 10.99
CA THR A 77 -8.93 -6.86 12.03
C THR A 77 -8.98 -8.38 12.36
N PRO A 78 -9.13 -9.30 11.37
CA PRO A 78 -9.16 -10.73 11.66
C PRO A 78 -7.84 -11.27 12.24
N VAL A 79 -6.70 -10.68 11.88
CA VAL A 79 -5.37 -11.04 12.40
C VAL A 79 -5.23 -10.59 13.85
N ASN A 80 -5.66 -9.37 14.16
CA ASN A 80 -5.64 -8.83 15.53
C ASN A 80 -6.50 -9.67 16.48
N ILE A 81 -7.68 -10.09 16.02
CA ILE A 81 -8.56 -10.98 16.79
C ILE A 81 -7.88 -12.34 17.02
N LEU A 82 -7.33 -12.94 15.97
CA LEU A 82 -6.62 -14.23 16.06
C LEU A 82 -5.48 -14.16 17.07
N MET A 83 -4.67 -13.11 17.02
CA MET A 83 -3.52 -12.95 17.89
C MET A 83 -3.92 -12.76 19.35
N LYS A 84 -4.91 -11.91 19.62
CA LYS A 84 -5.45 -11.76 20.97
C LYS A 84 -5.98 -13.08 21.51
N HIS A 85 -6.68 -13.86 20.68
CA HIS A 85 -7.18 -15.17 21.08
C HIS A 85 -6.03 -16.17 21.36
N LYS A 86 -5.01 -16.23 20.50
CA LYS A 86 -3.88 -17.18 20.67
C LYS A 86 -2.96 -16.82 21.84
N SER A 87 -2.94 -15.55 22.26
CA SER A 87 -2.16 -15.04 23.39
C SER A 87 -2.98 -14.92 24.68
N ASN A 88 -4.26 -15.35 24.68
CA ASN A 88 -5.19 -15.18 25.81
C ASN A 88 -5.34 -13.72 26.29
N MET A 89 -5.17 -12.75 25.39
CA MET A 89 -5.32 -11.33 25.70
C MET A 89 -6.80 -10.91 25.72
N PRO A 90 -7.19 -9.97 26.60
CA PRO A 90 -8.52 -9.37 26.56
C PRO A 90 -8.81 -8.68 25.23
N LYS A 91 -10.08 -8.72 24.79
CA LYS A 91 -10.52 -8.04 23.56
C LYS A 91 -10.28 -6.53 23.60
N SER A 92 -10.43 -5.92 24.78
CA SER A 92 -10.25 -4.48 25.04
C SER A 92 -8.80 -4.00 25.00
N LEU A 93 -7.83 -4.91 25.03
CA LEU A 93 -6.42 -4.54 25.03
C LEU A 93 -6.05 -3.77 23.73
N PRO A 94 -5.25 -2.70 23.78
CA PRO A 94 -4.82 -2.00 22.58
C PRO A 94 -4.07 -2.90 21.58
N ASN A 95 -4.37 -2.77 20.28
CA ASN A 95 -3.73 -3.59 19.24
C ASN A 95 -2.24 -3.27 19.05
N CYS A 96 -1.77 -2.11 19.53
CA CYS A 96 -0.36 -1.69 19.38
C CYS A 96 0.63 -2.72 19.97
N ILE A 97 0.25 -3.42 21.03
CA ILE A 97 1.04 -4.48 21.67
C ILE A 97 1.36 -5.63 20.69
N ILE A 98 0.46 -5.91 19.75
CA ILE A 98 0.64 -6.97 18.74
C ILE A 98 1.72 -6.56 17.71
N TYR A 99 1.84 -5.27 17.44
CA TYR A 99 2.76 -4.71 16.44
C TYR A 99 4.13 -4.37 17.03
N ASP A 100 4.23 -4.31 18.36
CA ASP A 100 5.48 -4.03 19.05
C ASP A 100 6.56 -5.07 18.72
N LYS A 101 7.73 -4.60 18.29
CA LYS A 101 8.83 -5.45 17.80
C LYS A 101 9.42 -6.36 18.88
N ASP A 102 9.41 -5.92 20.13
CA ASP A 102 9.99 -6.65 21.25
C ASP A 102 9.04 -7.73 21.78
N ILE A 103 7.75 -7.63 21.44
CA ILE A 103 6.71 -8.58 21.85
C ILE A 103 6.42 -9.61 20.75
N TYR A 104 5.74 -9.20 19.68
CA TYR A 104 5.35 -10.11 18.57
C TYR A 104 5.85 -9.64 17.21
N GLY A 105 6.03 -8.32 17.03
CA GLY A 105 6.54 -7.72 15.81
C GLY A 105 5.71 -8.04 14.58
N ILE A 106 4.38 -8.14 14.72
CA ILE A 106 3.52 -8.37 13.55
C ILE A 106 3.61 -7.18 12.62
N LYS A 107 3.97 -7.45 11.37
CA LYS A 107 3.98 -6.42 10.34
C LYS A 107 2.55 -6.03 9.99
N ASP A 108 2.30 -4.74 10.09
CA ASP A 108 1.05 -4.11 9.69
C ASP A 108 1.03 -3.86 8.17
N ILE A 109 -0.13 -4.08 7.53
CA ILE A 109 -0.29 -3.97 6.07
C ILE A 109 -0.15 -2.53 5.60
N TYR A 110 -0.62 -1.55 6.37
CA TYR A 110 -0.51 -0.14 5.98
C TYR A 110 0.94 0.33 6.02
N ASN A 111 1.67 0.01 7.09
CA ASN A 111 3.09 0.30 7.22
C ASN A 111 3.91 -0.41 6.13
N LEU A 112 3.61 -1.68 5.85
CA LEU A 112 4.20 -2.43 4.74
C LEU A 112 3.99 -1.70 3.41
N GLN A 113 2.76 -1.26 3.13
CA GLN A 113 2.47 -0.50 1.91
C GLN A 113 3.26 0.79 1.84
N LEU A 114 3.34 1.56 2.94
CA LEU A 114 4.10 2.81 2.97
C LEU A 114 5.57 2.59 2.63
N GLU A 115 6.19 1.55 3.19
CA GLU A 115 7.56 1.17 2.86
C GLU A 115 7.72 0.82 1.38
N CYS A 116 6.81 0.01 0.83
CA CYS A 116 6.83 -0.42 -0.57
C CYS A 116 6.65 0.76 -1.53
N ILE A 117 5.66 1.60 -1.28
CA ILE A 117 5.37 2.78 -2.10
C ILE A 117 6.56 3.74 -2.06
N SER A 118 7.12 4.01 -0.89
CA SER A 118 8.29 4.90 -0.74
C SER A 118 9.47 4.40 -1.54
N LYS A 119 9.82 3.11 -1.41
CA LYS A 119 10.90 2.47 -2.18
C LYS A 119 10.65 2.54 -3.67
N ASN A 120 9.43 2.23 -4.11
CA ASN A 120 9.07 2.22 -5.54
C ASN A 120 9.13 3.62 -6.16
N ILE A 121 8.64 4.65 -5.45
CA ILE A 121 8.71 6.04 -5.95
C ILE A 121 10.17 6.51 -6.01
N MET A 122 10.97 6.23 -4.98
CA MET A 122 12.40 6.54 -5.00
C MET A 122 13.11 5.83 -6.16
N TYR A 123 12.79 4.56 -6.42
CA TYR A 123 13.35 3.79 -7.52
C TYR A 123 12.94 4.33 -8.88
N LEU A 124 11.68 4.77 -9.06
CA LEU A 124 11.22 5.38 -10.30
C LEU A 124 11.87 6.75 -10.55
N ALA A 125 12.06 7.55 -9.51
CA ALA A 125 12.66 8.87 -9.61
C ALA A 125 14.18 8.81 -9.87
N ASN A 126 14.88 7.93 -9.15
CA ASN A 126 16.35 7.81 -9.19
C ASN A 126 16.83 6.64 -10.06
N GLY A 127 15.92 5.99 -10.78
CA GLY A 127 16.24 4.85 -11.64
C GLY A 127 17.08 5.24 -12.85
N ASN A 128 17.34 4.25 -13.71
CA ASN A 128 18.01 4.47 -14.98
C ASN A 128 17.21 5.44 -15.89
N GLU A 129 17.82 5.83 -17.01
CA GLU A 129 17.25 6.84 -17.90
C GLU A 129 15.82 6.49 -18.38
N GLU A 130 15.56 5.21 -18.64
CA GLU A 130 14.23 4.72 -19.07
C GLU A 130 13.18 4.84 -17.96
N LEU A 131 13.51 4.41 -16.74
CA LEU A 131 12.61 4.53 -15.59
C LEU A 131 12.30 5.98 -15.28
N ASN A 132 13.31 6.85 -15.34
CA ASN A 132 13.13 8.29 -15.13
C ASN A 132 12.21 8.90 -16.22
N LYS A 133 12.39 8.50 -17.49
CA LYS A 133 11.49 8.89 -18.60
C LYS A 133 10.06 8.44 -18.34
N ILE A 134 9.85 7.18 -17.95
CA ILE A 134 8.52 6.64 -17.62
C ILE A 134 7.89 7.42 -16.48
N PHE A 135 8.64 7.67 -15.41
CA PHE A 135 8.17 8.42 -14.25
C PHE A 135 7.76 9.84 -14.63
N LYS A 136 8.58 10.57 -15.40
CA LYS A 136 8.25 11.90 -15.93
C LYS A 136 6.97 11.89 -16.79
N ILE A 137 6.79 10.88 -17.65
CA ILE A 137 5.56 10.73 -18.45
C ILE A 137 4.34 10.54 -17.55
N GLN A 138 4.43 9.68 -16.53
CA GLN A 138 3.34 9.45 -15.59
C GLN A 138 2.98 10.73 -14.80
N MET A 139 3.99 11.48 -14.36
CA MET A 139 3.80 12.77 -13.69
C MET A 139 3.10 13.80 -14.58
N ARG A 140 3.53 13.94 -15.84
CA ARG A 140 2.87 14.84 -16.82
C ARG A 140 1.43 14.44 -17.10
N LYS A 141 1.15 13.13 -17.22
CA LYS A 141 -0.22 12.61 -17.38
C LYS A 141 -1.10 12.97 -16.19
N LEU A 142 -0.56 12.89 -14.97
CA LEU A 142 -1.27 13.32 -13.77
C LEU A 142 -1.53 14.83 -13.80
N GLN A 143 -0.53 15.67 -14.11
CA GLN A 143 -0.70 17.12 -14.25
C GLN A 143 -1.79 17.50 -15.26
N GLN A 144 -1.76 16.92 -16.46
CA GLN A 144 -2.76 17.16 -17.50
C GLN A 144 -4.17 16.78 -17.02
N LYS A 145 -4.30 15.66 -16.31
CA LYS A 145 -5.60 15.18 -15.81
C LYS A 145 -6.21 16.11 -14.77
N TYR A 146 -5.39 16.70 -13.90
CA TYR A 146 -5.84 17.65 -12.88
C TYR A 146 -5.83 19.12 -13.37
N TRP A 147 -5.58 19.36 -14.67
CA TRP A 147 -5.41 20.70 -15.24
C TRP A 147 -4.43 21.58 -14.43
N SER A 148 -3.32 20.91 -14.08
CA SER A 148 -2.21 21.30 -13.22
C SER A 148 -0.98 21.95 -13.83
N VAL A 149 -0.68 23.23 -13.57
CA VAL A 149 0.69 23.76 -13.71
C VAL A 149 1.56 23.54 -12.47
N LEU A 150 0.96 23.29 -11.30
CA LEU A 150 1.73 22.98 -10.10
C LEU A 150 2.24 21.54 -10.11
N CYS A 151 3.26 21.30 -9.27
CA CYS A 151 3.74 19.96 -9.02
C CYS A 151 2.64 19.08 -8.41
N VAL A 152 2.51 17.86 -8.94
CA VAL A 152 1.50 16.89 -8.50
C VAL A 152 1.60 16.60 -7.00
N SER A 153 2.80 16.63 -6.42
CA SER A 153 3.00 16.42 -4.99
C SER A 153 2.35 17.48 -4.10
N VAL A 154 2.02 18.67 -4.63
CA VAL A 154 1.31 19.75 -3.92
C VAL A 154 -0.20 19.69 -4.20
N MET A 155 -0.58 19.26 -5.40
CA MET A 155 -1.96 19.09 -5.88
C MET A 155 -2.77 18.02 -5.16
N VAL A 156 -2.09 17.02 -4.62
CA VAL A 156 -2.62 15.76 -4.09
C VAL A 156 -3.70 15.92 -2.98
N THR A 157 -3.92 17.14 -2.48
CA THR A 157 -4.82 17.44 -1.37
C THR A 157 -6.30 17.55 -1.73
N SER A 158 -6.69 17.75 -3.01
CA SER A 158 -8.08 18.10 -3.33
C SER A 158 -9.01 16.94 -3.71
N ASP A 159 -8.52 15.85 -4.32
CA ASP A 159 -9.37 14.72 -4.74
C ASP A 159 -8.75 13.34 -4.45
N LYS A 160 -9.41 12.57 -3.57
CA LYS A 160 -9.01 11.19 -3.25
C LYS A 160 -9.41 10.22 -4.37
N PHE A 161 -8.43 9.53 -4.97
CA PHE A 161 -8.60 8.35 -5.83
C PHE A 161 -9.42 8.45 -7.14
N PRO A 162 -9.41 9.55 -7.94
CA PRO A 162 -10.18 9.57 -9.19
C PRO A 162 -9.52 8.82 -10.35
N THR A 163 -8.25 8.39 -10.25
CA THR A 163 -7.45 8.07 -11.45
C THR A 163 -7.15 6.61 -11.70
N LYS A 164 -7.21 5.72 -10.70
CA LYS A 164 -6.71 4.34 -10.82
C LYS A 164 -5.26 4.31 -11.36
N MET A 165 -4.49 5.37 -11.13
CA MET A 165 -3.08 5.45 -11.50
C MET A 165 -2.26 5.19 -10.24
N HIS A 166 -1.53 4.07 -10.22
CA HIS A 166 -0.75 3.64 -9.07
C HIS A 166 0.15 4.75 -8.49
N VAL A 167 0.86 5.50 -9.34
CA VAL A 167 1.70 6.63 -8.90
C VAL A 167 0.88 7.76 -8.28
N GLY A 168 -0.26 8.13 -8.86
CA GLY A 168 -1.12 9.17 -8.29
C GLY A 168 -1.63 8.79 -6.91
N ASP A 169 -2.16 7.57 -6.76
CA ASP A 169 -2.65 7.06 -5.47
C ASP A 169 -1.52 6.92 -4.44
N ALA A 170 -0.32 6.52 -4.88
CA ALA A 170 0.88 6.46 -4.06
C ALA A 170 1.29 7.84 -3.52
N LEU A 171 1.30 8.87 -4.37
CA LEU A 171 1.60 10.24 -3.96
C LEU A 171 0.58 10.76 -2.92
N ILE A 172 -0.69 10.38 -3.06
CA ILE A 172 -1.76 10.70 -2.08
C ILE A 172 -1.43 10.12 -0.71
N ILE A 173 -1.19 8.81 -0.64
CA ILE A 173 -0.88 8.15 0.63
C ILE A 173 0.42 8.69 1.24
N LEU A 174 1.44 8.97 0.43
CA LEU A 174 2.70 9.54 0.93
C LEU A 174 2.48 10.93 1.56
N ASN A 175 1.73 11.81 0.89
CA ASN A 175 1.44 13.14 1.41
C ASN A 175 0.58 13.09 2.69
N GLU A 176 -0.42 12.20 2.76
CA GLU A 176 -1.21 11.96 3.98
C GLU A 176 -0.33 11.54 5.19
N ASN A 177 0.85 10.97 4.94
CA ASN A 177 1.81 10.58 5.97
C ASN A 177 3.02 11.53 6.05
N ASN A 178 2.87 12.77 5.59
CA ASN A 178 3.87 13.84 5.64
C ASN A 178 5.18 13.55 4.86
N PHE A 179 5.16 12.62 3.90
CA PHE A 179 6.28 12.43 2.98
C PHE A 179 6.18 13.43 1.82
N LYS A 180 7.06 14.44 1.82
CA LYS A 180 7.19 15.40 0.72
C LYS A 180 8.23 14.90 -0.28
N ILE A 181 7.84 14.80 -1.55
CA ILE A 181 8.71 14.29 -2.62
C ILE A 181 9.45 15.42 -3.34
N CYS A 182 8.95 16.65 -3.24
CA CYS A 182 9.56 17.83 -3.81
C CYS A 182 9.93 18.84 -2.73
N ASN A 183 11.17 19.31 -2.76
CA ASN A 183 11.57 20.52 -2.07
C ASN A 183 11.37 21.68 -3.03
N HIS A 184 10.15 22.21 -3.14
CA HIS A 184 9.99 23.53 -3.74
C HIS A 184 10.64 24.56 -2.80
N LYS A 185 11.96 24.73 -2.88
CA LYS A 185 12.42 26.12 -2.97
C LYS A 185 11.77 26.61 -4.24
N ILE A 186 10.84 27.53 -4.13
CA ILE A 186 10.20 28.17 -5.28
C ILE A 186 11.38 28.64 -6.13
N ILE A 187 11.64 27.96 -7.24
CA ILE A 187 12.47 28.52 -8.28
C ILE A 187 11.52 29.48 -8.95
N ASP A 188 11.42 30.69 -8.40
CA ASP A 188 11.04 31.83 -9.21
C ASP A 188 11.98 31.79 -10.41
N ASP A 189 11.39 31.76 -11.60
CA ASP A 189 12.04 31.74 -12.91
C ASP A 189 12.60 30.39 -13.41
N GLN A 190 11.70 29.56 -13.95
CA GLN A 190 12.04 28.65 -15.06
C GLN A 190 11.26 28.93 -16.35
N PHE A 191 10.80 30.16 -16.55
CA PHE A 191 10.51 30.67 -17.89
C PHE A 191 11.30 31.97 -18.12
N PRO A 192 12.61 31.90 -18.45
CA PRO A 192 13.36 33.11 -18.75
C PRO A 192 12.99 33.74 -20.09
N ASN A 193 12.18 33.08 -20.94
CA ASN A 193 11.76 33.61 -22.24
C ASN A 193 10.52 32.86 -22.75
N HIS A 194 9.32 33.41 -22.50
CA HIS A 194 8.18 33.39 -23.41
C HIS A 194 7.18 34.46 -23.03
#